data_AF-A0A0V1CU89-F1
#
_entry.id   AF-A0A0V1CU89-F1
#
_cell.length_a   1.000
_cell.length_b   1.000
_cell.length_c   1.000
_cell.angle_alpha   90.00
_cell.angle_beta   90.00
_cell.angle_gamma   90.00
#
_symmetry.space_group_name_H-M   'P 1'
#
loop_
_entity.id
_entity.type
_entity.pdbx_description
1 polymer ?
#
loop_
_entity_poly.entity_id
_entity_poly.type
_entity_poly.pdbx_seq_one_letter_code
_entity_poly.pdbx_strand_id
1 'polypeptide(L)'
;LKEMNITLKDGAFTEKEDKRIRKNWKRYSRFYNVGYRDFFYIENSEIPDRRSFLKSTNFYAELARKLPWRSSCSVLQRARTILHPNYENHANYTKEQNEALINFVQEYGRKWAVIADELGRTPLSVGYRYKTLRRRKGRFSPEEHTAFIEAIKTYLKKSTESELLNVRVNEIAWSQVREQLPGRTFSQLKNHWFSWILKQTDINEYRKKIFKCLRFCVHNMGVSEYSDVDWEFVGECVGIDPYLARHVYYLAVNQFCKNVKEVSVLCKHVTQCNAHSFQSHDHYNGHMLEDGCTFFGFWCWQEWKNAKTGGGDLKV
;
A
#
# COMPACT_ATOMS: atom_id res chain seq x y z
N LEU A 1 -3.98 27.05 -13.48
CA LEU A 1 -4.81 25.84 -13.19
C LEU A 1 -5.40 25.87 -11.78
N LYS A 2 -4.59 25.91 -10.71
CA LYS A 2 -5.09 26.10 -9.32
C LYS A 2 -5.81 27.44 -9.14
N GLU A 3 -5.25 28.51 -9.69
CA GLU A 3 -5.86 29.86 -9.73
C GLU A 3 -7.15 29.92 -10.57
N MET A 4 -7.39 28.94 -11.45
CA MET A 4 -8.59 28.88 -12.30
C MET A 4 -9.63 27.88 -11.76
N ASN A 5 -9.43 27.34 -10.55
CA ASN A 5 -10.25 26.29 -9.95
C ASN A 5 -10.45 25.03 -10.84
N ILE A 6 -9.47 24.71 -11.68
CA ILE A 6 -9.49 23.52 -12.53
C ILE A 6 -8.74 22.40 -11.83
N THR A 7 -9.47 21.38 -11.38
CA THR A 7 -8.89 20.15 -10.82
C THR A 7 -8.73 19.09 -11.90
N LEU A 8 -7.49 18.64 -12.11
CA LEU A 8 -7.21 17.53 -13.02
C LEU A 8 -7.55 16.20 -12.35
N LYS A 9 -8.15 15.29 -13.12
CA LYS A 9 -8.44 13.92 -12.72
C LYS A 9 -7.15 13.10 -12.68
N ASP A 10 -6.80 12.64 -11.49
CA ASP A 10 -5.76 11.63 -11.28
C ASP A 10 -6.35 10.21 -11.24
N GLY A 11 -5.50 9.19 -11.40
CA GLY A 11 -5.86 7.78 -11.26
C GLY A 11 -6.30 7.10 -12.57
N ALA A 12 -7.03 5.98 -12.43
CA ALA A 12 -7.30 5.04 -13.51
C ALA A 12 -8.05 5.66 -14.69
N PHE A 13 -7.66 5.30 -15.91
CA PHE A 13 -8.36 5.66 -17.14
C PHE A 13 -9.59 4.75 -17.32
N THR A 14 -10.71 5.37 -17.67
CA THR A 14 -11.92 4.65 -18.05
C THR A 14 -11.83 4.15 -19.48
N GLU A 15 -12.62 3.14 -19.82
CA GLU A 15 -12.70 2.62 -21.19
C GLU A 15 -13.10 3.69 -22.21
N LYS A 16 -13.97 4.64 -21.80
CA LYS A 16 -14.36 5.79 -22.64
C LYS A 16 -13.16 6.70 -22.94
N GLU A 17 -12.31 6.93 -21.95
CA GLU A 17 -11.08 7.72 -22.12
C GLU A 17 -10.08 6.98 -23.03
N ASP A 18 -9.89 5.67 -22.84
CA ASP A 18 -9.02 4.86 -23.70
C ASP A 18 -9.50 4.83 -25.15
N LYS A 19 -10.80 4.64 -25.38
CA LYS A 19 -11.43 4.74 -26.72
C LYS A 19 -11.17 6.12 -27.35
N ARG A 20 -11.22 7.19 -26.56
CA ARG A 20 -10.90 8.55 -27.02
C ARG A 20 -9.43 8.67 -27.44
N ILE A 21 -8.49 8.17 -26.63
CA ILE A 21 -7.05 8.17 -26.94
C ILE A 21 -6.79 7.39 -28.23
N ARG A 22 -7.33 6.17 -28.38
CA ARG A 22 -7.20 5.36 -29.60
C ARG A 22 -7.73 6.09 -30.83
N LYS A 23 -8.88 6.77 -30.72
CA LYS A 23 -9.46 7.57 -31.80
C LYS A 23 -8.58 8.78 -32.17
N ASN A 24 -8.03 9.47 -31.18
CA ASN A 24 -7.15 10.61 -31.40
C ASN A 24 -5.84 10.18 -32.08
N TRP A 25 -5.22 9.10 -31.59
CA TRP A 25 -4.04 8.50 -32.21
C TRP A 25 -4.31 8.10 -33.66
N LYS A 26 -5.38 7.35 -33.92
CA LYS A 26 -5.73 6.91 -35.28
C LYS A 26 -5.91 8.07 -36.27
N ARG A 27 -6.47 9.20 -35.81
CA ARG A 27 -6.60 10.41 -36.63
C ARG A 27 -5.24 11.01 -36.94
N TYR A 28 -4.43 11.19 -35.90
CA TYR A 28 -3.11 11.80 -35.99
C TYR A 28 -2.15 10.95 -36.86
N SER A 29 -2.07 9.66 -36.58
CA SER A 29 -1.17 8.71 -37.26
C SER A 29 -1.44 8.63 -38.76
N ARG A 30 -2.72 8.67 -39.16
CA ARG A 30 -3.12 8.69 -40.57
C ARG A 30 -2.79 10.00 -41.26
N PHE A 31 -3.04 11.13 -40.61
CA PHE A 31 -2.84 12.44 -41.22
C PHE A 31 -1.36 12.72 -41.47
N TYR A 32 -0.50 12.36 -40.52
CA TYR A 32 0.94 12.59 -40.62
C TYR A 32 1.72 11.39 -41.16
N ASN A 33 1.05 10.28 -41.49
CA ASN A 33 1.65 9.01 -41.92
C ASN A 33 2.77 8.52 -40.99
N VAL A 34 2.45 8.33 -39.71
CA VAL A 34 3.42 7.92 -38.68
C VAL A 34 2.99 6.68 -37.90
N GLY A 35 3.97 5.93 -37.42
CA GLY A 35 3.79 4.70 -36.65
C GLY A 35 3.89 4.91 -35.14
N TYR A 36 3.51 3.87 -34.39
CA TYR A 36 3.66 3.85 -32.93
C TYR A 36 5.14 4.01 -32.51
N ARG A 37 6.06 3.36 -33.25
CA ARG A 37 7.48 3.32 -32.91
C ARG A 37 8.11 4.71 -32.94
N ASP A 38 7.75 5.56 -33.90
CA ASP A 38 8.25 6.94 -34.01
C ASP A 38 8.02 7.80 -32.74
N PHE A 39 6.96 7.49 -32.00
CA PHE A 39 6.55 8.29 -30.85
C PHE A 39 6.95 7.67 -29.52
N PHE A 40 7.03 6.34 -29.46
CA PHE A 40 7.13 5.62 -28.20
C PHE A 40 8.42 4.79 -28.06
N TYR A 41 9.20 4.62 -29.13
CA TYR A 41 10.54 4.03 -29.16
C TYR A 41 11.54 5.05 -29.72
N ILE A 42 12.15 5.86 -28.84
CA ILE A 42 12.99 7.01 -29.24
C ILE A 42 14.19 6.59 -30.10
N GLU A 43 14.76 5.42 -29.83
CA GLU A 43 15.97 4.92 -30.48
C GLU A 43 15.75 4.57 -31.98
N ASN A 44 14.50 4.37 -32.41
CA ASN A 44 14.15 3.93 -33.77
C ASN A 44 13.15 4.87 -34.46
N SER A 45 13.14 6.16 -34.11
CA SER A 45 12.25 7.14 -34.75
C SER A 45 12.75 7.51 -36.14
N GLU A 46 11.92 7.31 -37.17
CA GLU A 46 12.23 7.73 -38.54
C GLU A 46 11.97 9.23 -38.77
N ILE A 47 11.31 9.91 -37.82
CA ILE A 47 10.98 11.34 -37.91
C ILE A 47 12.26 12.20 -37.80
N PRO A 48 12.64 12.96 -38.85
CA PRO A 48 13.72 13.94 -38.79
C PRO A 48 13.33 15.07 -37.83
N ASP A 49 14.26 15.48 -36.96
CA ASP A 49 14.03 16.46 -35.89
C ASP A 49 12.68 16.28 -35.17
N ARG A 50 12.53 15.11 -34.55
CA ARG A 50 11.34 14.71 -33.80
C ARG A 50 10.84 15.80 -32.85
N ARG A 51 11.73 16.56 -32.20
CA ARG A 51 11.32 17.60 -31.25
C ARG A 51 10.56 18.73 -31.96
N SER A 52 11.09 19.22 -33.07
CA SER A 52 10.43 20.25 -33.88
C SER A 52 9.11 19.75 -34.45
N PHE A 53 9.10 18.53 -34.98
CA PHE A 53 7.90 17.89 -35.51
C PHE A 53 6.77 17.79 -34.47
N LEU A 54 7.06 17.31 -33.25
CA LEU A 54 6.05 17.21 -32.18
C LEU A 54 5.46 18.56 -31.77
N LYS A 55 6.26 19.63 -31.87
CA LYS A 55 5.84 20.99 -31.57
C LYS A 55 4.96 21.56 -32.69
N SER A 56 5.38 21.45 -33.94
CA SER A 56 4.64 22.02 -35.08
C SER A 56 3.28 21.34 -35.30
N THR A 57 3.17 20.06 -34.96
CA THR A 57 1.95 19.26 -35.08
C THR A 57 1.07 19.25 -33.84
N ASN A 58 1.50 19.91 -32.75
CA ASN A 58 0.83 19.90 -31.45
C ASN A 58 0.47 18.49 -30.95
N PHE A 59 1.35 17.50 -31.16
CA PHE A 59 1.07 16.08 -30.91
C PHE A 59 0.41 15.80 -29.55
N TYR A 60 0.98 16.35 -28.47
CA TYR A 60 0.47 16.10 -27.12
C TYR A 60 -0.95 16.63 -26.90
N ALA A 61 -1.28 17.77 -27.52
CA ALA A 61 -2.62 18.34 -27.46
C ALA A 61 -3.61 17.55 -28.33
N GLU A 62 -3.20 17.14 -29.54
CA GLU A 62 -4.04 16.30 -30.40
C GLU A 62 -4.33 14.93 -29.78
N LEU A 63 -3.34 14.32 -29.11
CA LEU A 63 -3.51 13.06 -28.41
C LEU A 63 -4.48 13.22 -27.22
N ALA A 64 -4.39 14.33 -26.48
CA ALA A 64 -5.25 14.65 -25.33
C ALA A 64 -6.59 15.32 -25.71
N ARG A 65 -6.87 15.51 -27.00
CA ARG A 65 -8.05 16.23 -27.47
C ARG A 65 -9.35 15.59 -26.95
N LYS A 66 -10.26 16.41 -26.40
CA LYS A 66 -11.51 15.99 -25.73
C LYS A 66 -11.27 15.13 -24.47
N LEU A 67 -10.14 15.30 -23.79
CA LEU A 67 -9.87 14.80 -22.44
C LEU A 67 -9.50 15.97 -21.52
N PRO A 68 -10.39 16.98 -21.33
CA PRO A 68 -10.04 18.24 -20.68
C PRO A 68 -9.62 18.10 -19.22
N TRP A 69 -10.06 17.03 -18.55
CA TRP A 69 -9.74 16.73 -17.16
C TRP A 69 -8.45 15.91 -16.99
N ARG A 70 -7.75 15.54 -18.07
CA ARG A 70 -6.50 14.78 -18.01
C ARG A 70 -5.34 15.66 -18.44
N SER A 71 -4.22 15.54 -17.74
CA SER A 71 -2.97 16.14 -18.25
C SER A 71 -2.52 15.41 -19.51
N SER A 72 -1.96 16.14 -20.47
CA SER A 72 -1.35 15.56 -21.68
C SER A 72 -0.26 14.54 -21.34
N CYS A 73 0.48 14.76 -20.25
CA CYS A 73 1.46 13.80 -19.74
C CYS A 73 0.80 12.47 -19.33
N SER A 74 -0.28 12.50 -18.54
CA SER A 74 -1.01 11.29 -18.14
C SER A 74 -1.57 10.53 -19.34
N VAL A 75 -2.10 11.26 -20.33
CA VAL A 75 -2.60 10.69 -21.59
C VAL A 75 -1.47 10.02 -22.36
N LEU A 76 -0.30 10.66 -22.45
CA LEU A 76 0.87 10.10 -23.12
C LEU A 76 1.34 8.79 -22.46
N GLN A 77 1.39 8.74 -21.13
CA GLN A 77 1.77 7.52 -20.41
C GLN A 77 0.75 6.39 -20.62
N ARG A 78 -0.54 6.72 -20.64
CA ARG A 78 -1.58 5.73 -20.96
C ARG A 78 -1.46 5.25 -22.40
N ALA A 79 -1.25 6.17 -23.35
CA ALA A 79 -1.10 5.90 -24.78
C ALA A 79 0.07 4.95 -25.08
N ARG A 80 1.23 5.13 -24.43
CA ARG A 80 2.37 4.19 -24.48
C ARG A 80 1.98 2.75 -24.19
N THR A 81 0.96 2.55 -23.35
CA THR A 81 0.54 1.20 -22.97
C THR A 81 -0.52 0.69 -23.93
N ILE A 82 -1.63 1.42 -24.09
CA ILE A 82 -2.81 0.93 -24.80
C ILE A 82 -2.70 0.92 -26.33
N LEU A 83 -1.73 1.66 -26.88
CA LEU A 83 -1.46 1.69 -28.32
C LEU A 83 -0.36 0.73 -28.74
N HIS A 84 0.29 0.07 -27.77
CA HIS A 84 1.34 -0.88 -28.04
C HIS A 84 0.79 -2.07 -28.86
N PRO A 85 1.51 -2.56 -29.90
CA PRO A 85 1.04 -3.68 -30.72
C PRO A 85 0.65 -4.92 -29.90
N ASN A 86 1.46 -5.24 -28.89
CA ASN A 86 1.23 -6.36 -27.97
C ASN A 86 0.33 -6.04 -26.76
N TYR A 87 -0.43 -4.94 -26.76
CA TYR A 87 -1.26 -4.54 -25.61
C TYR A 87 -2.30 -5.60 -25.24
N GLU A 88 -2.96 -6.20 -26.24
CA GLU A 88 -4.03 -7.18 -26.03
C GLU A 88 -3.48 -8.55 -25.53
N ASN A 89 -2.16 -8.73 -25.46
CA ASN A 89 -1.55 -9.95 -24.95
C ASN A 89 -1.54 -9.96 -23.41
N HIS A 90 -2.63 -10.44 -22.84
CA HIS A 90 -2.84 -10.58 -21.39
C HIS A 90 -2.48 -11.96 -20.82
N ALA A 91 -1.85 -12.84 -21.61
CA ALA A 91 -1.50 -14.19 -21.17
C ALA A 91 -0.52 -14.16 -19.97
N ASN A 92 -0.53 -15.18 -19.13
CA ASN A 92 0.48 -15.31 -18.08
C ASN A 92 1.88 -15.53 -18.67
N TYR A 93 2.92 -15.14 -17.93
CA TYR A 93 4.30 -15.44 -18.32
C TYR A 93 4.60 -16.93 -18.08
N THR A 94 5.06 -17.62 -19.13
CA THR A 94 5.54 -19.00 -19.02
C THR A 94 6.87 -19.06 -18.27
N LYS A 95 7.37 -20.27 -17.95
CA LYS A 95 8.67 -20.43 -17.30
C LYS A 95 9.80 -19.97 -18.21
N GLU A 96 9.73 -20.37 -19.47
CA GLU A 96 10.67 -20.03 -20.54
C GLU A 96 10.72 -18.51 -20.76
N GLN A 97 9.57 -17.85 -20.76
CA GLN A 97 9.51 -16.38 -20.83
C GLN A 97 10.16 -15.70 -19.62
N ASN A 98 10.10 -16.31 -18.42
CA ASN A 98 10.76 -15.75 -17.24
C ASN A 98 12.29 -15.93 -17.30
N GLU A 99 12.74 -17.08 -17.78
CA GLU A 99 14.17 -17.37 -17.97
C GLU A 99 14.75 -16.45 -19.04
N ALA A 100 14.10 -16.35 -20.19
CA ALA A 100 14.46 -15.41 -21.26
C ALA A 100 14.48 -13.96 -20.75
N LEU A 101 13.49 -13.54 -19.96
CA LEU A 101 13.48 -12.21 -19.35
C LEU A 101 14.70 -11.95 -18.46
N ILE A 102 15.11 -12.93 -17.65
CA ILE A 102 16.30 -12.78 -16.79
C ILE A 102 17.56 -12.64 -17.66
N ASN A 103 17.70 -13.49 -18.68
CA ASN A 103 18.84 -13.49 -19.59
C ASN A 103 18.92 -12.18 -20.38
N PHE A 104 17.82 -11.71 -20.96
CA PHE A 104 17.79 -10.44 -21.69
C PHE A 104 18.10 -9.23 -20.81
N VAL A 105 17.74 -9.25 -19.52
CA VAL A 105 18.14 -8.16 -18.62
C VAL A 105 19.64 -8.22 -18.28
N GLN A 106 20.24 -9.41 -18.24
CA GLN A 106 21.69 -9.55 -18.08
C GLN A 106 22.43 -9.05 -19.33
N GLU A 107 21.90 -9.33 -20.52
CA GLU A 107 22.51 -8.96 -21.81
C GLU A 107 22.31 -7.47 -22.16
N TYR A 108 21.06 -6.98 -22.14
CA TYR A 108 20.71 -5.64 -22.62
C TYR A 108 20.56 -4.61 -21.49
N GLY A 109 20.60 -5.04 -20.22
CA GLY A 109 20.21 -4.21 -19.10
C GLY A 109 18.69 -3.98 -19.02
N ARG A 110 18.26 -2.90 -18.38
CA ARG A 110 16.82 -2.59 -18.17
C ARG A 110 16.17 -1.89 -19.37
N LYS A 111 16.51 -2.32 -20.59
CA LYS A 111 15.92 -1.81 -21.84
C LYS A 111 14.59 -2.49 -22.10
N TRP A 112 13.57 -2.16 -21.31
CA TRP A 112 12.25 -2.82 -21.34
C TRP A 112 11.58 -2.81 -22.71
N ALA A 113 11.88 -1.78 -23.51
CA ALA A 113 11.39 -1.61 -24.86
C ALA A 113 11.87 -2.76 -25.78
N VAL A 114 13.19 -3.00 -25.79
CA VAL A 114 13.83 -4.08 -26.55
C VAL A 114 13.34 -5.44 -26.06
N ILE A 115 13.38 -5.67 -24.76
CA ILE A 115 12.98 -6.95 -24.15
C ILE A 115 11.51 -7.27 -24.39
N ALA A 116 10.64 -6.25 -24.43
CA ALA A 116 9.22 -6.44 -24.71
C ALA A 116 8.94 -6.85 -26.15
N ASP A 117 9.74 -6.37 -27.10
CA ASP A 117 9.63 -6.79 -28.49
C ASP A 117 10.00 -8.27 -28.63
N GLU A 118 11.13 -8.68 -28.03
CA GLU A 118 11.59 -10.09 -28.02
C GLU A 118 10.57 -11.04 -27.37
N LEU A 119 9.93 -10.61 -26.28
CA LEU A 119 8.96 -11.44 -25.55
C LEU A 119 7.53 -11.35 -26.10
N GLY A 120 7.27 -10.51 -27.10
CA GLY A 120 5.90 -10.25 -27.58
C GLY A 120 4.97 -9.66 -26.50
N ARG A 121 5.51 -8.80 -25.63
CA ARG A 121 4.81 -8.18 -24.48
C ARG A 121 4.84 -6.66 -24.58
N THR A 122 4.27 -5.97 -23.60
CA THR A 122 4.44 -4.52 -23.44
C THR A 122 5.62 -4.21 -22.50
N PRO A 123 6.35 -3.10 -22.69
CA PRO A 123 7.47 -2.72 -21.82
C PRO A 123 7.08 -2.61 -20.35
N LEU A 124 5.87 -2.09 -20.10
CA LEU A 124 5.31 -1.99 -18.76
C LEU A 124 5.10 -3.37 -18.12
N SER A 125 4.52 -4.32 -18.85
CA SER A 125 4.31 -5.70 -18.40
C SER A 125 5.64 -6.38 -18.06
N VAL A 126 6.65 -6.24 -18.92
CA VAL A 126 7.98 -6.81 -18.73
C VAL A 126 8.66 -6.24 -17.49
N GLY A 127 8.68 -4.92 -17.33
CA GLY A 127 9.26 -4.27 -16.16
C GLY A 127 8.59 -4.70 -14.85
N TYR A 128 7.26 -4.81 -14.83
CA TYR A 128 6.52 -5.33 -13.68
C TYR A 128 6.83 -6.80 -13.40
N ARG A 129 6.94 -7.63 -14.44
CA ARG A 129 7.27 -9.04 -14.30
C ARG A 129 8.66 -9.22 -13.71
N TYR A 130 9.66 -8.52 -14.25
CA TYR A 130 11.03 -8.57 -13.74
C TYR A 130 11.11 -8.12 -12.27
N LYS A 131 10.43 -7.02 -11.92
CA LYS A 131 10.31 -6.56 -10.52
C LYS A 131 9.72 -7.64 -9.61
N THR A 132 8.81 -8.46 -10.11
CA THR A 132 8.17 -9.55 -9.36
C THR A 132 9.05 -10.79 -9.25
N LEU A 133 9.77 -11.15 -10.31
CA LEU A 133 10.72 -12.28 -10.31
C LEU A 133 11.87 -12.07 -9.31
N ARG A 134 12.34 -10.84 -9.16
CA ARG A 134 13.38 -10.49 -8.19
C ARG A 134 12.93 -10.50 -6.73
N ARG A 135 11.63 -10.69 -6.46
CA ARG A 135 11.14 -10.72 -5.08
C ARG A 135 11.43 -12.07 -4.46
N ARG A 136 12.05 -12.06 -3.28
CA ARG A 136 12.12 -13.26 -2.45
C ARG A 136 10.72 -13.58 -1.93
N LYS A 137 10.33 -14.85 -2.07
CA LYS A 137 9.05 -15.38 -1.60
C LYS A 137 9.28 -16.28 -0.40
N GLY A 138 8.20 -16.58 0.33
CA GLY A 138 8.25 -17.46 1.48
C GLY A 138 8.71 -16.76 2.76
N ARG A 139 8.92 -17.59 3.80
CA ARG A 139 9.32 -17.16 5.14
C ARG A 139 10.71 -16.52 5.11
N PHE A 140 11.01 -15.71 6.13
CA PHE A 140 12.36 -15.21 6.35
C PHE A 140 13.22 -16.35 6.87
N SER A 141 14.41 -16.52 6.31
CA SER A 141 15.39 -17.44 6.89
C SER A 141 15.91 -16.88 8.22
N PRO A 142 16.53 -17.71 9.08
CA PRO A 142 17.19 -17.23 10.29
C PRO A 142 18.21 -16.13 10.01
N GLU A 143 18.99 -16.28 8.95
CA GLU A 143 20.01 -15.31 8.54
C GLU A 143 19.38 -13.98 8.09
N GLU A 144 18.28 -14.05 7.31
CA GLU A 144 17.52 -12.86 6.94
C GLU A 144 16.90 -12.18 8.16
N HIS A 145 16.46 -12.95 9.16
CA HIS A 145 15.92 -12.40 10.39
C HIS A 145 17.00 -11.71 11.23
N THR A 146 18.18 -12.31 11.39
CA THR A 146 19.31 -11.69 12.08
C THR A 146 19.72 -10.39 11.38
N ALA A 147 19.91 -10.43 10.06
CA ALA A 147 20.23 -9.22 9.28
C ALA A 147 19.15 -8.14 9.41
N PHE A 148 17.88 -8.54 9.44
CA PHE A 148 16.74 -7.64 9.65
C PHE A 148 16.81 -6.93 11.01
N ILE A 149 17.02 -7.67 12.09
CA ILE A 149 17.08 -7.12 13.45
C ILE A 149 18.32 -6.25 13.64
N GLU A 150 19.49 -6.72 13.19
CA GLU A 150 20.74 -5.96 13.31
C GLU A 150 20.69 -4.65 12.51
N ALA A 151 20.04 -4.61 11.35
CA ALA A 151 19.84 -3.37 10.61
C ALA A 151 19.01 -2.34 11.39
N ILE A 152 17.96 -2.79 12.09
CA ILE A 152 17.10 -1.93 12.92
C ILE A 152 17.88 -1.43 14.14
N LYS A 153 18.56 -2.34 14.86
CA LYS A 153 19.40 -2.00 16.02
C LYS A 153 20.46 -0.97 15.66
N THR A 154 21.18 -1.19 14.56
CA THR A 154 22.22 -0.29 14.07
C THR A 154 21.66 1.11 13.83
N TYR A 155 20.53 1.23 13.14
CA TYR A 155 19.93 2.53 12.86
C TYR A 155 19.44 3.26 14.12
N LEU A 156 18.76 2.53 15.01
CA LEU A 156 18.19 3.08 16.24
C LEU A 156 19.20 3.19 17.39
N LYS A 157 20.46 2.79 17.15
CA LYS A 157 21.53 2.71 18.16
C LYS A 157 21.10 1.92 19.40
N LYS A 158 20.43 0.79 19.18
CA LYS A 158 20.01 -0.16 20.23
C LYS A 158 20.97 -1.34 20.30
N SER A 159 21.15 -1.90 21.49
CA SER A 159 22.10 -3.00 21.70
C SER A 159 21.40 -4.35 21.82
N THR A 160 20.16 -4.36 22.30
CA THR A 160 19.42 -5.59 22.61
C THR A 160 18.09 -5.67 21.87
N GLU A 161 17.54 -6.89 21.73
CA GLU A 161 16.22 -7.09 21.12
C GLU A 161 15.07 -6.63 22.02
N SER A 162 15.24 -6.68 23.35
CA SER A 162 14.23 -6.20 24.30
C SER A 162 13.97 -4.70 24.15
N GLU A 163 14.99 -3.91 23.82
CA GLU A 163 14.85 -2.48 23.52
C GLU A 163 14.01 -2.20 22.26
N LEU A 164 13.84 -3.19 21.39
CA LEU A 164 13.06 -3.06 20.16
C LEU A 164 11.55 -3.27 20.38
N LEU A 165 11.14 -3.86 21.51
CA LEU A 165 9.73 -4.18 21.78
C LEU A 165 8.83 -2.94 21.87
N ASN A 166 9.40 -1.79 22.27
CA ASN A 166 8.68 -0.52 22.44
C ASN A 166 8.91 0.46 21.27
N VAL A 167 9.64 0.05 20.22
CA VAL A 167 9.93 0.90 19.07
C VAL A 167 8.68 1.05 18.19
N ARG A 168 8.31 2.30 17.87
CA ARG A 168 7.20 2.56 16.97
C ARG A 168 7.57 2.24 15.52
N VAL A 169 6.60 1.79 14.74
CA VAL A 169 6.80 1.37 13.34
C VAL A 169 7.29 2.50 12.44
N ASN A 170 6.94 3.74 12.76
CA ASN A 170 7.35 4.95 12.04
C ASN A 170 8.79 5.40 12.39
N GLU A 171 9.35 4.97 13.52
CA GLU A 171 10.75 5.25 13.90
C GLU A 171 11.73 4.39 13.09
N ILE A 172 11.28 3.26 12.54
CA ILE A 172 12.12 2.35 11.77
C ILE A 172 12.40 2.94 10.38
N ALA A 173 13.68 3.15 10.06
CA ALA A 173 14.12 3.50 8.71
C ALA A 173 14.04 2.30 7.76
N TRP A 174 12.82 1.98 7.33
CA TRP A 174 12.53 0.85 6.44
C TRP A 174 13.38 0.82 5.17
N SER A 175 13.76 1.99 4.64
CA SER A 175 14.61 2.08 3.44
C SER A 175 16.00 1.47 3.68
N GLN A 176 16.64 1.77 4.80
CA GLN A 176 17.96 1.23 5.15
C GLN A 176 17.88 -0.25 5.51
N VAL A 177 16.84 -0.66 6.24
CA VAL A 177 16.59 -2.08 6.53
C VAL A 177 16.42 -2.89 5.23
N ARG A 178 15.76 -2.30 4.23
CA ARG A 178 15.55 -2.94 2.93
C ARG A 178 16.83 -3.08 2.12
N GLU A 179 17.80 -2.18 2.28
CA GLU A 179 19.10 -2.29 1.60
C GLU A 179 19.88 -3.52 2.06
N GLN A 180 19.75 -3.89 3.34
CA GLN A 180 20.35 -5.11 3.91
C GLN A 180 19.61 -6.39 3.50
N LEU A 181 18.40 -6.28 2.93
CA LEU A 181 17.53 -7.42 2.59
C LEU A 181 17.10 -7.37 1.12
N PRO A 182 18.04 -7.58 0.18
CA PRO A 182 17.76 -7.50 -1.24
C PRO A 182 16.68 -8.50 -1.65
N GLY A 183 15.71 -8.01 -2.43
CA GLY A 183 14.58 -8.81 -2.91
C GLY A 183 13.39 -8.88 -1.94
N ARG A 184 13.50 -8.41 -0.69
CA ARG A 184 12.34 -8.21 0.19
C ARG A 184 11.68 -6.85 -0.08
N THR A 185 10.37 -6.80 0.08
CA THR A 185 9.53 -5.60 -0.10
C THR A 185 9.22 -4.95 1.24
N PHE A 186 8.91 -3.65 1.25
CA PHE A 186 8.51 -2.95 2.49
C PHE A 186 7.36 -3.63 3.21
N SER A 187 6.34 -4.11 2.48
CA SER A 187 5.22 -4.86 3.07
C SER A 187 5.69 -6.14 3.74
N GLN A 188 6.64 -6.88 3.15
CA GLN A 188 7.21 -8.08 3.77
C GLN A 188 7.98 -7.74 5.04
N LEU A 189 8.78 -6.67 5.04
CA LEU A 189 9.53 -6.22 6.21
C LEU A 189 8.61 -5.81 7.36
N LYS A 190 7.58 -5.00 7.08
CA LYS A 190 6.58 -4.59 8.09
C LYS A 190 5.80 -5.78 8.63
N ASN A 191 5.35 -6.69 7.77
CA ASN A 191 4.66 -7.90 8.22
C ASN A 191 5.57 -8.82 9.04
N HIS A 192 6.86 -8.92 8.69
CA HIS A 192 7.83 -9.68 9.45
C HIS A 192 8.08 -9.06 10.82
N TRP A 193 8.22 -7.73 10.90
CA TRP A 193 8.27 -6.98 12.15
C TRP A 193 7.07 -7.27 13.05
N PHE A 194 5.85 -7.08 12.52
CA PHE A 194 4.62 -7.36 13.27
C PHE A 194 4.57 -8.80 13.74
N SER A 195 4.89 -9.75 12.87
CA SER A 195 4.90 -11.17 13.23
C SER A 195 5.94 -11.50 14.30
N TRP A 196 7.08 -10.81 14.31
CA TRP A 196 8.11 -10.96 15.32
C TRP A 196 7.68 -10.36 16.65
N ILE A 197 7.27 -9.08 16.67
CA ILE A 197 6.75 -8.41 17.89
C ILE A 197 5.60 -9.22 18.50
N LEU A 198 4.64 -9.66 17.68
CA LEU A 198 3.49 -10.39 18.18
C LEU A 198 3.85 -11.74 18.84
N LYS A 199 4.95 -12.37 18.46
CA LYS A 199 5.44 -13.58 19.13
C LYS A 199 6.05 -13.31 20.50
N GLN A 200 6.52 -12.08 20.73
CA GLN A 200 7.09 -11.64 22.00
C GLN A 200 6.02 -11.13 22.97
N THR A 201 4.77 -11.04 22.52
CA THR A 201 3.65 -10.46 23.26
C THR A 201 2.50 -11.45 23.42
N ASP A 202 1.66 -11.27 24.45
CA ASP A 202 0.38 -11.97 24.51
C ASP A 202 -0.64 -11.30 23.57
N ILE A 203 -0.74 -11.83 22.35
CA ILE A 203 -1.69 -11.37 21.32
C ILE A 203 -3.13 -11.41 21.83
N ASN A 204 -3.49 -12.40 22.64
CA ASN A 204 -4.86 -12.56 23.12
C ASN A 204 -5.22 -11.50 24.15
N GLU A 205 -4.27 -11.13 25.02
CA GLU A 205 -4.43 -10.03 25.95
C GLU A 205 -4.62 -8.70 25.19
N TYR A 206 -3.74 -8.39 24.24
CA TYR A 206 -3.84 -7.17 23.44
C TYR A 206 -5.12 -7.13 22.61
N ARG A 207 -5.53 -8.26 22.03
CA ARG A 207 -6.82 -8.37 21.33
C ARG A 207 -7.97 -7.99 22.26
N LYS A 208 -8.05 -8.54 23.47
CA LYS A 208 -9.10 -8.18 24.45
C LYS A 208 -9.10 -6.69 24.78
N LYS A 209 -7.92 -6.12 25.05
CA LYS A 209 -7.75 -4.68 25.35
C LYS A 209 -8.19 -3.78 24.17
N ILE A 210 -7.79 -4.11 22.94
CA ILE A 210 -8.17 -3.38 21.72
C ILE A 210 -9.69 -3.39 21.54
N PHE A 211 -10.34 -4.56 21.59
CA PHE A 211 -11.80 -4.63 21.41
C PHE A 211 -12.56 -3.92 22.53
N LYS A 212 -12.05 -3.94 23.76
CA LYS A 212 -12.61 -3.15 24.87
C LYS A 212 -12.51 -1.65 24.61
N CYS A 213 -11.35 -1.17 24.15
CA CYS A 213 -11.14 0.23 23.77
C CYS A 213 -12.05 0.64 22.60
N LEU A 214 -12.14 -0.16 21.54
CA LEU A 214 -13.04 0.12 20.41
C LEU A 214 -14.50 0.21 20.85
N ARG A 215 -14.95 -0.66 21.76
CA ARG A 215 -16.31 -0.58 22.32
C ARG A 215 -16.54 0.74 23.06
N PHE A 216 -15.56 1.21 23.83
CA PHE A 216 -15.62 2.53 24.46
C PHE A 216 -15.73 3.65 23.41
N CYS A 217 -14.94 3.61 22.33
CA CYS A 217 -14.99 4.59 21.25
C CYS A 217 -16.36 4.62 20.55
N VAL A 218 -16.97 3.46 20.30
CA VAL A 218 -18.31 3.37 19.70
C VAL A 218 -19.37 4.00 20.59
N HIS A 219 -19.33 3.74 21.90
CA HIS A 219 -20.35 4.25 22.83
C HIS A 219 -20.19 5.73 23.18
N ASN A 220 -18.95 6.23 23.27
CA ASN A 220 -18.67 7.56 23.84
C ASN A 220 -18.09 8.56 22.84
N MET A 221 -17.53 8.11 21.71
CA MET A 221 -16.84 8.96 20.73
C MET A 221 -17.52 8.98 19.35
N GLY A 222 -18.66 8.30 19.19
CA GLY A 222 -19.43 8.31 17.95
C GLY A 222 -18.77 7.57 16.78
N VAL A 223 -17.82 6.66 17.05
CA VAL A 223 -17.21 5.81 16.03
C VAL A 223 -18.26 4.87 15.46
N SER A 224 -18.57 5.01 14.17
CA SER A 224 -19.62 4.24 13.50
C SER A 224 -19.06 3.28 12.44
N GLU A 225 -18.01 3.71 11.75
CA GLU A 225 -17.34 2.96 10.69
C GLU A 225 -15.83 2.83 10.93
N TYR A 226 -15.18 1.99 10.12
CA TYR A 226 -13.74 1.70 10.26
C TYR A 226 -12.86 2.94 10.03
N SER A 227 -13.29 3.84 9.14
CA SER A 227 -12.65 5.12 8.86
C SER A 227 -12.65 6.06 10.06
N ASP A 228 -13.64 5.94 10.95
CA ASP A 228 -13.78 6.78 12.15
C ASP A 228 -12.83 6.37 13.28
N VAL A 229 -12.20 5.19 13.18
CA VAL A 229 -11.34 4.65 14.24
C VAL A 229 -10.01 5.42 14.29
N ASP A 230 -9.81 6.16 15.38
CA ASP A 230 -8.51 6.76 15.72
C ASP A 230 -7.57 5.71 16.31
N TRP A 231 -6.69 5.16 15.47
CA TRP A 231 -5.73 4.14 15.87
C TRP A 231 -4.60 4.68 16.77
N GLU A 232 -4.32 5.98 16.76
CA GLU A 232 -3.35 6.58 17.68
C GLU A 232 -3.89 6.51 19.11
N PHE A 233 -5.15 6.93 19.30
CA PHE A 233 -5.83 6.80 20.59
C PHE A 233 -5.92 5.34 21.06
N VAL A 234 -6.30 4.43 20.17
CA VAL A 234 -6.38 2.99 20.52
C VAL A 234 -5.02 2.44 20.92
N GLY A 235 -3.95 2.81 20.21
CA GLY A 235 -2.58 2.41 20.52
C GLY A 235 -2.15 2.91 21.91
N GLU A 236 -2.36 4.20 22.19
CA GLU A 236 -2.04 4.81 23.48
C GLU A 236 -2.83 4.18 24.63
N CYS A 237 -4.14 4.00 24.49
CA CYS A 237 -4.99 3.40 25.51
C CYS A 237 -4.59 1.96 25.86
N VAL A 238 -4.09 1.20 24.87
CA VAL A 238 -3.71 -0.21 25.03
C VAL A 238 -2.22 -0.36 25.39
N GLY A 239 -1.42 0.69 25.21
CA GLY A 239 0.03 0.68 25.44
C GLY A 239 0.82 -0.03 24.34
N ILE A 240 0.35 0.04 23.09
CA ILE A 240 1.02 -0.58 21.93
C ILE A 240 1.11 0.38 20.74
N ASP A 241 2.02 0.10 19.82
CA ASP A 241 2.12 0.84 18.57
C ASP A 241 0.76 0.85 17.82
N PRO A 242 0.26 2.02 17.36
CA PRO A 242 -1.00 2.17 16.64
C PRO A 242 -1.16 1.25 15.43
N TYR A 243 -0.08 1.04 14.67
CA TYR A 243 -0.12 0.15 13.51
C TYR A 243 -0.19 -1.31 13.92
N LEU A 244 0.49 -1.68 15.01
CA LEU A 244 0.39 -3.01 15.60
C LEU A 244 -1.03 -3.28 16.13
N ALA A 245 -1.65 -2.31 16.82
CA ALA A 245 -3.04 -2.40 17.26
C ALA A 245 -3.99 -2.67 16.10
N ARG A 246 -3.85 -1.89 15.03
CA ARG A 246 -4.59 -2.07 13.76
C ARG A 246 -4.35 -3.45 13.14
N HIS A 247 -3.12 -3.94 13.18
CA HIS A 247 -2.77 -5.25 12.65
C HIS A 247 -3.42 -6.38 13.44
N VAL A 248 -3.39 -6.34 14.77
CA VAL A 248 -4.04 -7.32 15.66
C VAL A 248 -5.55 -7.33 15.43
N TYR A 249 -6.18 -6.16 15.33
CA TYR A 249 -7.59 -6.04 14.96
C TYR A 249 -7.88 -6.71 13.61
N TYR A 250 -7.10 -6.39 12.57
CA TYR A 250 -7.28 -6.97 11.24
C TYR A 250 -7.13 -8.49 11.22
N LEU A 251 -6.17 -9.04 11.99
CA LEU A 251 -6.01 -10.49 12.15
C LEU A 251 -7.23 -11.12 12.82
N ALA A 252 -7.75 -10.50 13.89
CA ALA A 252 -8.95 -10.98 14.57
C ALA A 252 -10.19 -10.95 13.66
N VAL A 253 -10.41 -9.84 12.94
CA VAL A 253 -11.53 -9.68 12.01
C VAL A 253 -11.47 -10.71 10.89
N ASN A 254 -10.29 -10.94 10.30
CA ASN A 254 -10.14 -11.97 9.26
C ASN A 254 -10.31 -13.39 9.76
N GLN A 255 -10.03 -13.64 11.03
CA GLN A 255 -10.20 -14.95 11.65
C GLN A 255 -11.68 -15.24 11.93
N PHE A 256 -12.41 -14.27 12.50
CA PHE A 256 -13.75 -14.49 13.04
C PHE A 256 -14.89 -13.89 12.21
N CYS A 257 -14.59 -12.96 11.30
CA CYS A 257 -15.61 -12.09 10.70
C CYS A 257 -15.37 -11.81 9.21
N LYS A 258 -14.92 -12.82 8.44
CA LYS A 258 -14.61 -12.70 6.98
C LYS A 258 -15.69 -12.00 6.13
N ASN A 259 -16.94 -11.92 6.60
CA ASN A 259 -18.08 -11.35 5.88
C ASN A 259 -18.75 -10.13 6.57
N VAL A 260 -18.24 -9.63 7.70
CA VAL A 260 -18.84 -8.49 8.41
C VAL A 260 -18.04 -7.22 8.13
N LYS A 261 -18.67 -6.22 7.51
CA LYS A 261 -18.01 -4.96 7.09
C LYS A 261 -18.16 -3.80 8.10
N GLU A 262 -19.10 -3.91 9.04
CA GLU A 262 -19.46 -2.81 9.93
C GLU A 262 -18.77 -2.96 11.29
N VAL A 263 -18.03 -1.95 11.74
CA VAL A 263 -17.26 -1.99 13.01
C VAL A 263 -18.19 -2.10 14.22
N SER A 264 -19.36 -1.46 14.15
CA SER A 264 -20.45 -1.56 15.12
C SER A 264 -20.95 -3.01 15.29
N VAL A 265 -21.02 -3.78 14.20
CA VAL A 265 -21.46 -5.19 14.16
C VAL A 265 -20.31 -6.15 14.50
N LEU A 266 -19.08 -5.80 14.13
CA LEU A 266 -17.85 -6.52 14.48
C LEU A 266 -17.59 -6.51 15.99
N CYS A 267 -17.76 -5.35 16.64
CA CYS A 267 -17.63 -5.25 18.10
C CYS A 267 -18.71 -6.08 18.82
N LYS A 268 -19.92 -6.22 18.23
CA LYS A 268 -21.01 -7.06 18.76
C LYS A 268 -20.81 -8.57 18.52
N HIS A 269 -20.24 -8.97 17.38
CA HIS A 269 -20.01 -10.39 17.04
C HIS A 269 -18.79 -11.00 17.76
N VAL A 270 -17.68 -10.25 17.91
CA VAL A 270 -16.47 -10.77 18.60
C VAL A 270 -16.74 -10.98 20.10
N THR A 271 -17.68 -10.24 20.70
CA THR A 271 -18.12 -10.47 22.08
C THR A 271 -18.91 -11.78 22.29
N GLN A 272 -19.57 -12.32 21.26
CA GLN A 272 -20.36 -13.55 21.38
C GLN A 272 -19.52 -14.81 21.10
N CYS A 273 -18.55 -14.75 20.18
CA CYS A 273 -17.70 -15.90 19.87
C CYS A 273 -16.69 -16.27 20.97
N ASN A 274 -16.41 -15.39 21.94
CA ASN A 274 -15.55 -15.68 23.09
C ASN A 274 -16.31 -16.29 24.28
N ALA A 275 -17.65 -16.32 24.26
CA ALA A 275 -18.45 -16.89 25.34
C ALA A 275 -18.60 -18.42 25.22
N HIS A 276 -18.53 -18.98 24.00
CA HIS A 276 -18.78 -20.40 23.76
C HIS A 276 -17.54 -21.31 23.80
N SER A 277 -16.32 -20.74 23.78
CA SER A 277 -15.07 -21.52 23.83
C SER A 277 -14.48 -21.66 25.25
N PHE A 278 -15.18 -21.19 26.29
CA PHE A 278 -14.70 -21.19 27.67
C PHE A 278 -15.67 -21.83 28.69
N GLN A 279 -16.66 -22.60 28.24
CA GLN A 279 -17.50 -23.40 29.13
C GLN A 279 -17.08 -24.87 29.08
N SER A 280 -16.04 -25.20 29.84
CA SER A 280 -15.97 -26.51 30.48
C SER A 280 -15.46 -26.32 31.91
N HIS A 281 -16.40 -26.47 32.85
CA HIS A 281 -16.21 -26.56 34.31
C HIS A 281 -15.68 -25.28 34.99
N ASP A 282 -16.59 -24.41 35.42
CA ASP A 282 -17.06 -24.43 36.81
C ASP A 282 -18.18 -23.40 37.02
N HIS A 283 -19.19 -23.81 37.78
CA HIS A 283 -20.24 -22.95 38.29
C HIS A 283 -19.63 -21.87 39.20
N TYR A 284 -20.01 -20.60 39.04
CA TYR A 284 -20.65 -19.78 40.09
C TYR A 284 -20.87 -18.32 39.63
N ASN A 285 -22.11 -17.87 39.86
CA ASN A 285 -22.63 -16.53 40.18
C ASN A 285 -22.22 -15.29 39.38
N GLY A 286 -23.26 -14.66 38.82
CA GLY A 286 -23.22 -13.26 38.45
C GLY A 286 -22.98 -12.37 39.67
N HIS A 287 -21.99 -11.49 39.57
CA HIS A 287 -21.96 -10.19 40.21
C HIS A 287 -20.98 -9.29 39.43
N MET A 288 -21.39 -8.03 39.33
CA MET A 288 -20.72 -6.85 38.80
C MET A 288 -19.19 -6.81 38.83
N LEU A 289 -18.59 -6.32 37.74
CA LEU A 289 -17.37 -5.51 37.76
C LEU A 289 -17.49 -4.41 36.69
N GLU A 290 -18.27 -3.36 36.99
CA GLU A 290 -18.39 -2.14 36.17
C GLU A 290 -17.39 -1.03 36.55
N ASP A 291 -16.70 -1.08 37.69
CA ASP A 291 -16.16 0.16 38.28
C ASP A 291 -14.64 0.42 38.11
N GLY A 292 -13.94 -0.31 37.24
CA GLY A 292 -12.48 -0.12 37.08
C GLY A 292 -12.02 0.61 35.82
N CYS A 293 -12.81 0.61 34.74
CA CYS A 293 -12.31 1.01 33.41
C CYS A 293 -13.00 2.22 32.79
N THR A 294 -14.13 2.67 33.34
CA THR A 294 -14.76 3.94 32.97
C THR A 294 -13.85 5.11 33.33
N PHE A 295 -13.21 5.06 34.50
CA PHE A 295 -12.28 6.10 34.96
C PHE A 295 -11.01 6.18 34.12
N PHE A 296 -10.35 5.04 33.82
CA PHE A 296 -9.12 5.02 33.04
C PHE A 296 -9.35 5.39 31.57
N GLY A 297 -10.42 4.89 30.94
CA GLY A 297 -10.78 5.23 29.57
C GLY A 297 -11.19 6.70 29.39
N PHE A 298 -11.94 7.25 30.36
CA PHE A 298 -12.34 8.65 30.37
C PHE A 298 -11.15 9.57 30.63
N TRP A 299 -10.27 9.22 31.58
CA TRP A 299 -9.07 9.99 31.88
C TRP A 299 -8.09 10.01 30.70
N CYS A 300 -7.78 8.86 30.09
CA CYS A 300 -6.97 8.82 28.87
C CYS A 300 -7.59 9.60 27.71
N TRP A 301 -8.92 9.56 27.54
CA TRP A 301 -9.60 10.36 26.52
C TRP A 301 -9.49 11.87 26.79
N GLN A 302 -9.63 12.29 28.05
CA GLN A 302 -9.56 13.69 28.44
C GLN A 302 -8.13 14.22 28.30
N GLU A 303 -7.11 13.46 28.69
CA GLU A 303 -5.70 13.80 28.45
C GLU A 303 -5.35 13.84 26.95
N TRP A 304 -5.81 12.86 26.17
CA TRP A 304 -5.58 12.84 24.72
C TRP A 304 -6.22 14.03 24.00
N LYS A 305 -7.47 14.35 24.36
CA LYS A 305 -8.19 15.52 23.83
C LYS A 305 -7.48 16.82 24.21
N ASN A 306 -7.01 16.94 25.45
CA ASN A 306 -6.24 18.09 25.92
C ASN A 306 -4.89 18.22 25.18
N ALA A 307 -4.18 17.12 24.93
CA ALA A 307 -2.92 17.12 24.19
C ALA A 307 -3.09 17.53 22.70
N LYS A 308 -4.21 17.15 22.06
CA LYS A 308 -4.53 17.53 20.68
C LYS A 308 -5.07 18.96 20.53
N THR A 309 -5.70 19.49 21.57
CA THR A 309 -6.26 20.86 21.58
C THR A 309 -5.31 21.91 22.14
N GLY A 310 -4.30 21.52 22.94
CA GLY A 310 -3.29 22.39 23.53
C GLY A 310 -2.15 22.83 22.59
N GLY A 311 -2.25 22.58 21.28
CA GLY A 311 -1.29 23.03 20.27
C GLY A 311 -1.46 24.50 19.86
N GLY A 312 -1.80 25.38 20.79
CA GLY A 312 -1.96 26.82 20.58
C GLY A 312 -1.53 27.59 21.83
N ASP A 313 -0.52 28.43 21.65
CA ASP A 313 0.07 29.38 22.61
C ASP A 313 1.00 28.85 23.70
N LEU A 314 2.27 28.68 23.32
CA LEU A 314 3.38 29.11 24.18
C LEU A 314 4.01 30.35 23.54
N LYS A 315 3.50 31.52 23.94
CA LYS A 315 4.23 32.80 23.89
C LYS A 315 5.05 32.91 25.17
N VAL A 316 6.37 32.85 25.03
CA VAL A 316 7.41 33.88 25.30
C VAL A 316 8.76 33.17 25.29
#